data_AF-A0A6B3QUD1-F1
#
_entry.id   AF-A0A6B3QUD1-F1
#
_cell.length_a   1.000
_cell.length_b   1.000
_cell.length_c   1.000
_cell.angle_alpha   90.00
_cell.angle_beta   90.00
_cell.angle_gamma   90.00
#
_symmetry.space_group_name_H-M   'P 1'
#
loop_
_entity.id
_entity.type
_entity.pdbx_description
1 polymer ?
#
loop_
_entity_poly.entity_id
_entity_poly.type
_entity_poly.pdbx_seq_one_letter_code
_entity_poly.pdbx_strand_id
1 'polypeptide(L)'
;MVATTAPEALQPGDISAAANVRSGVLDVQVPDPSEVAAQYIEQLVDDLGIGDLSRLAHHAALTRQEAAKGAATVLGFAGPDLEETLCELGAHSLVDDIAERPPHHWGRLHTQAVRAALYLCLADLADALIDASESTPTPLRWRNGAQQGQESAETCISGVKRHILVDRAEALPPPDMPIWSHPDVAPVRFTWRWQLRPGTSERNTHDCGTFPTPFAARHAAECAVTAMASGRCDL
;
A
#
# COMPACT_ATOMS: atom_id res chain seq x y z
N MET A 1 5.21 19.54 52.59
CA MET A 1 4.53 18.26 52.30
C MET A 1 3.85 18.41 50.96
N VAL A 2 4.47 17.94 49.89
CA VAL A 2 3.86 17.89 48.55
C VAL A 2 3.28 16.50 48.41
N ALA A 3 1.96 16.42 48.27
CA ALA A 3 1.24 15.18 48.13
C ALA A 3 1.59 14.52 46.79
N THR A 4 2.08 13.29 46.85
CA THR A 4 2.27 12.42 45.70
C THR A 4 0.89 11.89 45.31
N THR A 5 0.27 12.49 44.29
CA THR A 5 -0.94 11.93 43.68
C THR A 5 -0.52 10.75 42.82
N ALA A 6 -1.03 9.56 43.14
CA ALA A 6 -0.90 8.37 42.31
C ALA A 6 -1.39 8.65 40.87
N PRO A 7 -0.82 8.01 39.84
CA PRO A 7 -1.30 8.17 38.48
C PRO A 7 -2.76 7.67 38.42
N GLU A 8 -3.68 8.58 38.15
CA GLU A 8 -5.07 8.25 37.84
C GLU A 8 -5.08 7.23 36.70
N ALA A 9 -5.82 6.13 36.89
CA ALA A 9 -5.92 5.06 35.91
C ALA A 9 -6.62 5.59 34.65
N LEU A 10 -5.85 5.79 33.59
CA LEU A 10 -6.31 6.22 32.27
C LEU A 10 -7.50 5.38 31.81
N GLN A 11 -8.61 6.04 31.51
CA GLN A 11 -9.82 5.38 31.01
C GLN A 11 -9.76 5.25 29.47
N PRO A 12 -10.33 4.18 28.88
CA PRO A 12 -10.47 4.08 27.44
C PRO A 12 -11.23 5.29 26.86
N GLY A 13 -10.64 5.98 25.89
CA GLY A 13 -11.23 7.15 25.23
C GLY A 13 -10.71 8.51 25.69
N ASP A 14 -9.73 8.56 26.60
CA ASP A 14 -9.16 9.82 27.07
C ASP A 14 -8.16 10.42 26.05
N ILE A 15 -8.67 11.26 25.14
CA ILE A 15 -7.92 11.86 24.02
C ILE A 15 -6.72 12.70 24.52
N SER A 16 -6.85 13.32 25.70
CA SER A 16 -5.77 14.09 26.34
C SER A 16 -4.60 13.20 26.77
N ALA A 17 -4.87 11.95 27.16
CA ALA A 17 -3.83 10.99 27.51
C ALA A 17 -3.04 10.54 26.27
N ALA A 18 -3.73 10.31 25.15
CA ALA A 18 -3.08 9.98 23.87
C ALA A 18 -2.14 11.11 23.38
N ALA A 19 -2.54 12.37 23.57
CA ALA A 19 -1.70 13.53 23.27
C ALA A 19 -0.50 13.66 24.23
N ASN A 20 -0.67 13.32 25.51
CA ASN A 20 0.39 13.37 26.53
C ASN A 20 1.41 12.23 26.42
N VAL A 21 1.00 11.05 25.93
CA VAL A 21 1.91 9.97 25.59
C VAL A 21 2.72 10.32 24.33
N ARG A 22 2.06 10.85 23.27
CA ARG A 22 2.74 11.30 22.04
C ARG A 22 3.72 12.45 22.26
N SER A 23 3.49 13.31 23.26
CA SER A 23 4.41 14.40 23.62
C SER A 23 5.54 13.97 24.56
N GLY A 24 5.61 12.70 24.95
CA GLY A 24 6.63 12.17 25.86
C GLY A 24 6.45 12.58 27.31
N VAL A 25 5.29 13.13 27.69
CA VAL A 25 4.95 13.54 29.07
C VAL A 25 4.60 12.32 29.93
N LEU A 26 4.12 11.24 29.31
CA LEU A 26 3.94 9.94 29.93
C LEU A 26 4.98 8.97 29.37
N ASP A 27 5.81 8.39 30.25
CA ASP A 27 6.83 7.40 29.90
C ASP A 27 6.20 6.02 29.68
N VAL A 28 5.43 5.92 28.59
CA VAL A 28 4.80 4.68 28.14
C VAL A 28 5.36 4.38 26.76
N GLN A 29 6.02 3.22 26.61
CA GLN A 29 6.43 2.74 25.29
C GLN A 29 5.17 2.42 24.49
N VAL A 30 4.87 3.27 23.50
CA VAL A 30 3.83 2.99 22.51
C VAL A 30 4.49 2.25 21.36
N PRO A 31 4.04 1.03 21.03
CA PRO A 31 4.54 0.31 19.86
C PRO A 31 4.26 1.11 18.58
N ASP A 32 5.11 0.89 17.58
CA ASP A 32 4.97 1.59 16.30
C ASP A 32 3.60 1.27 15.66
N PRO A 33 2.87 2.26 15.11
CA PRO A 33 1.59 2.02 14.45
C PRO A 33 1.62 0.91 13.38
N SER A 34 2.74 0.77 12.65
CA SER A 34 2.95 -0.29 11.67
C SER A 34 3.01 -1.67 12.33
N GLU A 35 3.75 -1.79 13.44
CA GLU A 35 3.87 -3.04 14.20
C GLU A 35 2.51 -3.47 14.76
N VAL A 36 1.74 -2.52 15.30
CA VAL A 36 0.38 -2.80 15.80
C VAL A 36 -0.54 -3.24 14.66
N ALA A 37 -0.49 -2.57 13.50
CA ALA A 37 -1.30 -2.93 12.35
C ALA A 37 -0.96 -4.33 11.83
N ALA A 38 0.32 -4.66 11.71
CA ALA A 38 0.79 -5.98 11.31
C ALA A 38 0.26 -7.08 12.24
N GLN A 39 0.35 -6.90 13.58
CA GLN A 39 -0.18 -7.85 14.56
C GLN A 39 -1.70 -8.05 14.42
N TYR A 40 -2.47 -6.99 14.19
CA TYR A 40 -3.91 -7.10 13.97
C TYR A 40 -4.24 -7.82 12.66
N ILE A 41 -3.50 -7.56 11.59
CA ILE A 41 -3.65 -8.24 10.30
C ILE A 41 -3.34 -9.73 10.45
N GLU A 42 -2.25 -10.07 11.15
CA GLU A 42 -1.88 -11.45 11.43
C GLU A 42 -3.00 -12.19 12.13
N GLN A 43 -3.49 -11.65 13.25
CA GLN A 43 -4.58 -12.23 14.02
C GLN A 43 -5.85 -12.40 13.18
N LEU A 44 -6.24 -11.37 12.42
CA LEU A 44 -7.45 -11.39 11.61
C LEU A 44 -7.39 -12.48 10.54
N VAL A 45 -6.28 -12.61 9.83
CA VAL A 45 -6.14 -13.55 8.71
C VAL A 45 -5.90 -14.98 9.21
N ASP A 46 -5.26 -15.19 10.36
CA ASP A 46 -5.09 -16.51 10.95
C ASP A 46 -6.42 -17.14 11.43
N ASP A 47 -7.35 -16.30 11.90
CA ASP A 47 -8.69 -16.71 12.32
C ASP A 47 -9.61 -17.06 11.14
N LEU A 48 -9.23 -16.74 9.90
CA LEU A 48 -10.04 -17.04 8.72
C LEU A 48 -10.01 -18.53 8.38
N GLY A 49 -11.22 -19.09 8.22
CA GLY A 49 -11.41 -20.36 7.53
C GLY A 49 -11.10 -20.25 6.03
N ILE A 50 -10.85 -21.39 5.38
CA ILE A 50 -10.43 -21.47 3.97
C ILE A 50 -11.36 -20.71 3.01
N GLY A 51 -12.68 -20.76 3.24
CA GLY A 51 -13.65 -20.06 2.40
C GLY A 51 -13.54 -18.54 2.48
N ASP A 52 -13.39 -17.99 3.68
CA ASP A 52 -13.25 -16.55 3.90
C ASP A 52 -11.86 -16.06 3.50
N LEU A 53 -10.82 -16.87 3.73
CA LEU A 53 -9.46 -16.61 3.23
C LEU A 53 -9.43 -16.49 1.71
N SER A 54 -10.04 -17.44 1.00
CA SER A 54 -10.16 -17.38 -0.46
C SER A 54 -10.92 -16.14 -0.90
N ARG A 55 -12.02 -15.82 -0.22
CA ARG A 55 -12.83 -14.64 -0.55
C ARG A 55 -12.03 -13.35 -0.33
N LEU A 56 -11.24 -13.26 0.74
CA LEU A 56 -10.37 -12.13 1.00
C LEU A 56 -9.29 -12.01 -0.07
N ALA A 57 -8.63 -13.11 -0.43
CA ALA A 57 -7.62 -13.13 -1.51
C ALA A 57 -8.20 -12.69 -2.87
N HIS A 58 -9.43 -13.08 -3.18
CA HIS A 58 -10.13 -12.61 -4.38
C HIS A 58 -10.44 -11.10 -4.32
N HIS A 59 -10.94 -10.59 -3.19
CA HIS A 59 -11.25 -9.16 -3.04
C HIS A 59 -10.00 -8.28 -3.01
N ALA A 60 -8.90 -8.79 -2.44
CA ALA A 60 -7.60 -8.15 -2.49
C ALA A 60 -6.97 -8.18 -3.89
N ALA A 61 -7.61 -8.86 -4.86
CA ALA A 61 -7.12 -9.04 -6.21
C ALA A 61 -5.70 -9.62 -6.26
N LEU A 62 -5.42 -10.58 -5.35
CA LEU A 62 -4.09 -11.14 -5.15
C LEU A 62 -3.48 -11.61 -6.48
N THR A 63 -2.30 -11.09 -6.79
CA THR A 63 -1.56 -11.37 -8.04
C THR A 63 -0.72 -12.63 -7.92
N ARG A 64 -0.36 -13.20 -9.08
CA ARG A 64 0.55 -14.37 -9.11
C ARG A 64 1.89 -14.07 -8.44
N GLN A 65 2.41 -12.86 -8.60
CA GLN A 65 3.67 -12.44 -7.98
C GLN A 65 3.57 -12.42 -6.45
N GLU A 66 2.51 -11.83 -5.90
CA GLU A 66 2.29 -11.76 -4.45
C GLU A 66 2.11 -13.16 -3.85
N ALA A 67 1.34 -14.02 -4.51
CA ALA A 67 1.22 -15.41 -4.07
C ALA A 67 2.51 -16.20 -4.20
N ALA A 68 3.34 -15.94 -5.22
CA ALA A 68 4.65 -16.56 -5.34
C ALA A 68 5.57 -16.14 -4.20
N LYS A 69 5.55 -14.86 -3.80
CA LYS A 69 6.28 -14.35 -2.64
C LYS A 69 5.82 -15.01 -1.34
N GLY A 70 4.51 -15.14 -1.14
CA GLY A 70 3.92 -15.86 0.00
C GLY A 70 4.31 -17.34 0.02
N ALA A 71 4.24 -18.02 -1.13
CA ALA A 71 4.63 -19.41 -1.29
C ALA A 71 6.13 -19.63 -1.02
N ALA A 72 7.00 -18.77 -1.57
CA ALA A 72 8.45 -18.82 -1.33
C ALA A 72 8.78 -18.64 0.15
N THR A 73 8.07 -17.74 0.84
CA THR A 73 8.21 -17.52 2.29
C THR A 73 7.91 -18.81 3.06
N VAL A 74 6.78 -19.46 2.77
CA VAL A 74 6.38 -20.71 3.44
C VAL A 74 7.36 -21.85 3.13
N LEU A 75 7.84 -21.96 1.88
CA LEU A 75 8.79 -22.99 1.47
C LEU A 75 10.19 -22.77 2.09
N GLY A 76 10.65 -21.52 2.19
CA GLY A 76 11.89 -21.17 2.87
C GLY A 76 11.89 -21.50 4.36
N PHE A 77 10.74 -21.36 5.03
CA PHE A 77 10.58 -21.81 6.42
C PHE A 77 10.47 -23.35 6.55
N ALA A 78 10.06 -24.05 5.50
CA ALA A 78 9.92 -25.50 5.51
C ALA A 78 11.26 -26.24 5.37
N GLY A 79 12.32 -25.57 4.90
CA GLY A 79 13.66 -26.15 4.80
C GLY A 79 14.75 -25.10 4.53
N PRO A 80 15.59 -24.75 5.53
CA PRO A 80 16.69 -23.78 5.34
C PRO A 80 17.80 -24.28 4.39
N ASP A 81 17.79 -25.57 4.04
CA ASP A 81 18.76 -26.22 3.15
C ASP A 81 18.29 -26.31 1.69
N LEU A 82 17.10 -25.80 1.36
CA LEU A 82 16.62 -25.78 -0.02
C LEU A 82 17.32 -24.65 -0.80
N GLU A 83 17.92 -24.97 -1.94
CA GLU A 83 18.49 -23.96 -2.83
C GLU A 83 17.41 -22.92 -3.23
N GLU A 84 17.77 -21.63 -3.23
CA GLU A 84 16.86 -20.51 -3.52
C GLU A 84 16.06 -20.73 -4.82
N THR A 85 16.72 -21.25 -5.86
CA THR A 85 16.09 -21.59 -7.14
C THR A 85 15.03 -22.71 -7.03
N LEU A 86 15.21 -23.67 -6.13
CA LEU A 86 14.21 -24.72 -5.87
C LEU A 86 13.01 -24.19 -5.10
N CYS A 87 13.23 -23.25 -4.17
CA CYS A 87 12.15 -22.52 -3.50
C CYS A 87 11.33 -21.70 -4.50
N GLU A 88 11.98 -20.99 -5.42
CA GLU A 88 11.30 -20.24 -6.49
C GLU A 88 10.48 -21.15 -7.40
N LEU A 89 11.05 -22.25 -7.90
CA LEU A 89 10.33 -23.22 -8.73
C LEU A 89 9.15 -23.85 -7.99
N GLY A 90 9.34 -24.24 -6.73
CA GLY A 90 8.28 -24.76 -5.88
C GLY A 90 7.17 -23.75 -5.61
N ALA A 91 7.52 -22.47 -5.43
CA ALA A 91 6.57 -21.40 -5.24
C ALA A 91 5.68 -21.21 -6.46
N HIS A 92 6.25 -21.19 -7.67
CA HIS A 92 5.47 -21.09 -8.91
C HIS A 92 4.52 -22.28 -9.08
N SER A 93 5.01 -23.51 -8.84
CA SER A 93 4.17 -24.71 -8.92
C SER A 93 3.01 -24.66 -7.91
N LEU A 94 3.25 -24.16 -6.70
CA LEU A 94 2.21 -24.02 -5.68
C LEU A 94 1.19 -22.94 -6.07
N VAL A 95 1.63 -21.84 -6.68
CA VAL A 95 0.74 -20.78 -7.18
C VAL A 95 -0.16 -21.29 -8.29
N ASP A 96 0.36 -22.12 -9.20
CA ASP A 96 -0.46 -22.73 -10.25
C ASP A 96 -1.51 -23.69 -9.66
N ASP A 97 -1.12 -24.51 -8.68
CA ASP A 97 -2.06 -25.36 -7.94
C ASP A 97 -3.14 -24.53 -7.20
N ILE A 98 -2.77 -23.39 -6.59
CA ILE A 98 -3.70 -22.45 -5.94
C ILE A 98 -4.66 -21.84 -6.97
N ALA A 99 -4.16 -21.48 -8.15
CA ALA A 99 -4.96 -20.86 -9.22
C ALA A 99 -6.01 -21.82 -9.79
N GLU A 100 -5.65 -23.10 -9.96
CA GLU A 100 -6.47 -24.10 -10.63
C GLU A 100 -7.42 -24.85 -9.69
N ARG A 101 -7.04 -25.03 -8.42
CA ARG A 101 -7.84 -25.83 -7.47
C ARG A 101 -8.83 -24.97 -6.71
N PRO A 102 -10.08 -25.43 -6.57
CA PRO A 102 -11.05 -24.71 -5.76
C PRO A 102 -10.66 -24.78 -4.27
N PRO A 103 -11.01 -23.76 -3.47
CA PRO A 103 -10.48 -23.60 -2.11
C PRO A 103 -10.68 -24.80 -1.18
N HIS A 104 -11.79 -25.53 -1.32
CA HIS A 104 -12.07 -26.70 -0.48
C HIS A 104 -11.09 -27.88 -0.69
N HIS A 105 -10.27 -27.86 -1.74
CA HIS A 105 -9.20 -28.83 -1.98
C HIS A 105 -7.81 -28.33 -1.59
N TRP A 106 -7.71 -27.13 -1.02
CA TRP A 106 -6.43 -26.59 -0.56
C TRP A 106 -5.91 -27.39 0.64
N GLY A 107 -4.75 -28.00 0.46
CA GLY A 107 -3.96 -28.56 1.55
C GLY A 107 -3.22 -27.46 2.34
N ARG A 108 -2.60 -27.84 3.46
CA ARG A 108 -1.92 -26.92 4.40
C ARG A 108 -1.00 -25.90 3.72
N LEU A 109 -0.14 -26.33 2.79
CA LEU A 109 0.81 -25.45 2.11
C LEU A 109 0.11 -24.37 1.27
N HIS A 110 -0.98 -24.71 0.57
CA HIS A 110 -1.76 -23.74 -0.21
C HIS A 110 -2.35 -22.67 0.71
N THR A 111 -2.99 -23.10 1.81
CA THR A 111 -3.59 -22.17 2.79
C THR A 111 -2.54 -21.26 3.41
N GLN A 112 -1.38 -21.81 3.80
CA GLN A 112 -0.30 -21.01 4.39
C GLN A 112 0.31 -20.04 3.39
N ALA A 113 0.48 -20.43 2.12
CA ALA A 113 1.00 -19.55 1.08
C ALA A 113 0.05 -18.37 0.82
N VAL A 114 -1.27 -18.62 0.75
CA VAL A 114 -2.28 -17.56 0.60
C VAL A 114 -2.31 -16.64 1.83
N ARG A 115 -2.22 -17.18 3.05
CA ARG A 115 -2.09 -16.37 4.27
C ARG A 115 -0.86 -15.48 4.25
N ALA A 116 0.31 -16.06 3.96
CA ALA A 116 1.57 -15.33 3.88
C ALA A 116 1.52 -14.21 2.83
N ALA A 117 0.93 -14.48 1.67
CA ALA A 117 0.73 -13.47 0.64
C ALA A 117 -0.20 -12.34 1.12
N LEU A 118 -1.32 -12.67 1.76
CA LEU A 118 -2.25 -11.69 2.32
C LEU A 118 -1.64 -10.86 3.45
N TYR A 119 -0.81 -11.44 4.31
CA TYR A 119 -0.08 -10.69 5.34
C TYR A 119 0.77 -9.60 4.72
N LEU A 120 1.56 -9.95 3.70
CA LEU A 120 2.43 -8.98 3.00
C LEU A 120 1.60 -7.88 2.34
N CYS A 121 0.58 -8.23 1.56
CA CYS A 121 -0.24 -7.23 0.86
C CYS A 121 -0.99 -6.29 1.82
N LEU A 122 -1.55 -6.83 2.90
CA LEU A 122 -2.32 -6.03 3.86
C LEU A 122 -1.40 -5.18 4.75
N ALA A 123 -0.21 -5.67 5.10
CA ALA A 123 0.80 -4.88 5.82
C ALA A 123 1.28 -3.71 4.96
N ASP A 124 1.64 -3.95 3.70
CA ASP A 124 2.02 -2.89 2.75
C ASP A 124 0.90 -1.85 2.59
N LEU A 125 -0.37 -2.29 2.56
CA LEU A 125 -1.52 -1.40 2.54
C LEU A 125 -1.68 -0.60 3.84
N ALA A 126 -1.48 -1.24 4.99
CA ALA A 126 -1.58 -0.56 6.29
C ALA A 126 -0.50 0.51 6.43
N ASP A 127 0.74 0.22 6.05
CA ASP A 127 1.85 1.18 6.02
C ASP A 127 1.51 2.35 5.10
N ALA A 128 1.03 2.07 3.88
CA ALA A 128 0.62 3.11 2.95
C ALA A 128 -0.54 3.99 3.49
N LEU A 129 -1.48 3.41 4.24
CA LEU A 129 -2.59 4.14 4.86
C LEU A 129 -2.13 4.98 6.06
N ILE A 130 -1.20 4.45 6.87
CA ILE A 130 -0.58 5.18 7.98
C ILE A 130 0.19 6.38 7.40
N ASP A 131 1.06 6.13 6.42
CA ASP A 131 1.81 7.18 5.71
C ASP A 131 0.88 8.23 5.11
N ALA A 132 -0.21 7.82 4.47
CA ALA A 132 -1.20 8.75 3.92
C ALA A 132 -1.93 9.56 5.00
N SER A 133 -2.19 8.95 6.16
CA SER A 133 -2.87 9.61 7.29
C SER A 133 -1.98 10.63 8.01
N GLU A 134 -0.67 10.37 8.05
CA GLU A 134 0.33 11.24 8.67
C GLU A 134 0.86 12.30 7.68
N SER A 135 0.76 12.01 6.39
CA SER A 135 1.06 12.98 5.34
C SER A 135 0.03 14.11 5.36
N THR A 136 0.51 15.33 5.57
CA THR A 136 -0.27 16.55 5.28
C THR A 136 0.20 17.10 3.93
N PRO A 137 -0.33 16.60 2.79
CA PRO A 137 0.11 17.05 1.48
C PRO A 137 -0.16 18.54 1.31
N THR A 138 0.77 19.23 0.64
CA THR A 138 0.64 20.63 0.28
C THR A 138 -0.45 20.76 -0.79
N PRO A 139 -1.61 21.40 -0.47
CA PRO A 139 -2.71 21.46 -1.42
C PRO A 139 -2.32 22.29 -2.64
N LEU A 140 -2.52 21.74 -3.83
CA LEU A 140 -2.22 22.44 -5.07
C LEU A 140 -3.45 23.16 -5.62
N ARG A 141 -3.23 24.30 -6.28
CA ARG A 141 -4.29 25.01 -6.99
C ARG A 141 -4.52 24.40 -8.37
N TRP A 142 -5.30 23.34 -8.41
CA TRP A 142 -5.69 22.66 -9.64
C TRP A 142 -6.58 23.52 -10.54
N ARG A 143 -6.33 23.44 -11.85
CA ARG A 143 -7.10 24.09 -12.92
C ARG A 143 -7.42 23.05 -13.98
N ASN A 144 -8.61 23.14 -14.57
CA ASN A 144 -8.95 22.32 -15.73
C ASN A 144 -7.97 22.60 -16.86
N GLY A 145 -7.46 21.53 -17.47
CA GLY A 145 -6.52 21.58 -18.58
C GLY A 145 -7.19 21.92 -19.91
N ALA A 146 -6.39 21.93 -20.97
CA ALA A 146 -6.88 22.21 -22.32
C ALA A 146 -7.66 21.04 -22.94
N GLN A 147 -7.43 19.82 -22.44
CA GLN A 147 -8.09 18.60 -22.89
C GLN A 147 -9.12 18.09 -21.87
N GLN A 148 -10.14 17.37 -22.35
CA GLN A 148 -11.15 16.78 -21.48
C GLN A 148 -10.53 15.65 -20.64
N GLY A 149 -10.71 15.71 -19.32
CA GLY A 149 -10.07 14.76 -18.39
C GLY A 149 -8.59 15.07 -18.13
N GLN A 150 -8.19 16.33 -18.33
CA GLN A 150 -6.87 16.83 -17.98
C GLN A 150 -7.01 17.96 -16.97
N GLU A 151 -6.10 17.99 -16.01
CA GLU A 151 -6.00 19.01 -14.97
C GLU A 151 -4.54 19.38 -14.76
N SER A 152 -4.29 20.60 -14.31
CA SER A 152 -2.95 21.11 -14.14
C SER A 152 -2.82 21.99 -12.91
N ALA A 153 -1.64 21.99 -12.31
CA ALA A 153 -1.27 22.90 -11.24
C ALA A 153 0.13 23.45 -11.49
N GLU A 154 0.42 24.59 -10.86
CA GLU A 154 1.76 25.17 -10.85
C GLU A 154 2.22 25.29 -9.41
N THR A 155 3.48 24.95 -9.16
CA THR A 155 4.10 25.09 -7.84
C THR A 155 5.58 25.46 -7.97
N CYS A 156 6.17 25.93 -6.89
CA CYS A 156 7.61 26.21 -6.80
C CYS A 156 8.25 25.18 -5.86
N ILE A 157 9.15 24.36 -6.40
CA ILE A 157 9.93 23.38 -5.64
C ILE A 157 11.38 23.86 -5.66
N SER A 158 11.96 24.09 -4.49
CA SER A 158 13.36 24.57 -4.35
C SER A 158 13.67 25.82 -5.20
N GLY A 159 12.70 26.74 -5.31
CA GLY A 159 12.82 27.97 -6.10
C GLY A 159 12.59 27.81 -7.61
N VAL A 160 12.37 26.59 -8.10
CA VAL A 160 12.09 26.32 -9.53
C VAL A 160 10.59 26.17 -9.75
N LYS A 161 10.04 26.92 -10.71
CA LYS A 161 8.64 26.77 -11.11
C LYS A 161 8.46 25.45 -11.87
N ARG A 162 7.54 24.62 -11.40
CA ARG A 162 7.20 23.31 -11.95
C ARG A 162 5.73 23.29 -12.38
N HIS A 163 5.47 22.57 -13.46
CA HIS A 163 4.11 22.33 -13.95
C HIS A 163 3.74 20.89 -13.65
N ILE A 164 2.60 20.70 -13.00
CA ILE A 164 2.07 19.38 -12.67
C ILE A 164 0.85 19.16 -13.54
N LEU A 165 0.78 17.99 -14.15
CA LEU A 165 -0.34 17.57 -14.97
C LEU A 165 -0.96 16.31 -14.37
N VAL A 166 -2.28 16.24 -14.34
CA VAL A 166 -3.03 14.99 -14.15
C VAL A 166 -3.84 14.77 -15.42
N ASP A 167 -3.65 13.65 -16.09
CA ASP A 167 -4.37 13.32 -17.31
C ASP A 167 -4.89 11.89 -17.30
N ARG A 168 -5.94 11.68 -18.08
CA ARG A 168 -6.46 10.36 -18.37
C ARG A 168 -5.56 9.69 -19.41
N ALA A 169 -5.07 8.51 -19.08
CA ALA A 169 -4.31 7.64 -19.97
C ALA A 169 -5.10 6.37 -20.31
N GLU A 170 -4.79 5.75 -21.44
CA GLU A 170 -5.23 4.37 -21.68
C GLU A 170 -4.64 3.49 -20.59
N ALA A 171 -5.49 2.65 -20.00
CA ALA A 171 -5.02 1.69 -19.01
C ALA A 171 -4.12 0.70 -19.73
N LEU A 172 -2.83 0.69 -19.37
CA LEU A 172 -1.99 -0.44 -19.69
C LEU A 172 -2.51 -1.64 -18.90
N PRO A 173 -2.52 -2.85 -19.49
CA PRO A 173 -2.78 -4.04 -18.71
C PRO A 173 -1.79 -4.07 -17.54
N PRO A 174 -2.26 -4.36 -16.31
CA PRO A 174 -1.36 -4.42 -15.16
C PRO A 174 -0.25 -5.44 -15.45
N PRO A 175 0.98 -5.17 -14.96
CA PRO A 175 2.12 -6.05 -15.22
C PRO A 175 1.86 -7.48 -14.75
N ASP A 176 1.09 -7.63 -13.66
CA ASP A 176 0.62 -8.91 -13.15
C ASP A 176 -0.91 -8.91 -13.02
N MET A 177 -1.53 -9.92 -13.60
CA MET A 177 -2.97 -10.14 -13.45
C MET A 177 -3.26 -10.84 -12.11
N PRO A 178 -4.42 -10.55 -11.49
CA PRO A 178 -4.92 -11.34 -10.36
C PRO A 178 -4.91 -12.83 -10.71
N ILE A 179 -4.59 -13.67 -9.73
CA ILE A 179 -4.60 -15.13 -9.88
C ILE A 179 -5.98 -15.60 -10.32
N TRP A 180 -7.02 -14.98 -9.76
CA TRP A 180 -8.40 -15.24 -10.08
C TRP A 180 -9.05 -14.00 -10.70
N SER A 181 -9.49 -14.15 -11.94
CA SER A 181 -10.27 -13.14 -12.65
C SER A 181 -11.62 -12.93 -11.96
N HIS A 182 -11.95 -11.69 -11.62
CA HIS A 182 -13.28 -11.38 -11.09
C HIS A 182 -14.27 -11.26 -12.28
N PRO A 183 -15.27 -12.14 -12.41
CA PRO A 183 -16.15 -12.16 -13.59
C PRO A 183 -16.97 -10.87 -13.75
N ASP A 184 -17.23 -10.17 -12.64
CA ASP A 184 -18.03 -8.93 -12.64
C ASP A 184 -17.23 -7.64 -12.79
N VAL A 185 -15.89 -7.69 -12.82
CA VAL A 185 -15.08 -6.48 -12.96
C VAL A 185 -14.72 -6.28 -14.43
N ALA A 186 -15.40 -5.34 -15.08
CA ALA A 186 -15.04 -4.92 -16.41
C ALA A 186 -13.59 -4.40 -16.42
N PRO A 187 -12.78 -4.76 -17.43
CA PRO A 187 -11.40 -4.30 -17.49
C PRO A 187 -11.37 -2.78 -17.50
N VAL A 188 -10.57 -2.21 -16.60
CA VAL A 188 -10.34 -0.76 -16.52
C VAL A 188 -9.78 -0.31 -17.86
N ARG A 189 -10.53 0.52 -18.60
CA ARG A 189 -10.11 1.01 -19.93
C ARG A 189 -9.21 2.23 -19.85
N PHE A 190 -9.30 2.98 -18.76
CA PHE A 190 -8.56 4.21 -18.57
C PHE A 190 -8.11 4.33 -17.12
N THR A 191 -6.90 4.81 -16.94
CA THR A 191 -6.34 5.17 -15.64
C THR A 191 -6.02 6.66 -15.64
N TRP A 192 -5.74 7.19 -14.46
CA TRP A 192 -5.24 8.54 -14.26
C TRP A 192 -3.75 8.46 -14.00
N ARG A 193 -2.98 9.39 -14.51
CA ARG A 193 -1.57 9.52 -14.15
C ARG A 193 -1.29 10.95 -13.79
N TRP A 194 -0.21 11.18 -13.06
CA TRP A 194 0.29 12.52 -12.83
C TRP A 194 1.72 12.63 -13.34
N GLN A 195 2.04 13.81 -13.86
CA GLN A 195 3.33 14.09 -14.47
C GLN A 195 3.88 15.40 -13.93
N LEU A 196 5.14 15.38 -13.52
CA LEU A 196 5.91 16.60 -13.28
C LEU A 196 6.58 17.00 -14.58
N ARG A 197 6.12 18.10 -15.16
CA ARG A 197 6.75 18.71 -16.32
C ARG A 197 7.77 19.75 -15.87
N PRO A 198 8.97 19.72 -16.47
CA PRO A 198 10.01 20.66 -16.14
C PRO A 198 9.64 22.10 -16.50
N GLY A 199 10.30 23.06 -15.84
CA GLY A 199 10.34 24.44 -16.32
C GLY A 199 11.09 24.52 -17.66
N THR A 200 11.11 25.71 -18.28
CA THR A 200 11.65 25.95 -19.64
C THR A 200 13.11 25.50 -19.88
N SER A 201 13.85 25.09 -18.85
CA SER A 201 15.26 24.67 -18.91
C SER A 201 15.52 23.17 -18.77
N GLU A 202 14.53 22.34 -18.46
CA GLU A 202 14.73 20.89 -18.24
C GLU A 202 13.93 20.03 -19.25
N ARG A 203 14.44 18.85 -19.59
CA ARG A 203 13.85 17.96 -20.63
C ARG A 203 13.05 16.77 -20.09
N ASN A 204 13.24 16.40 -18.83
CA ASN A 204 12.72 15.14 -18.33
C ASN A 204 11.34 15.32 -17.72
N THR A 205 10.35 14.59 -18.24
CA THR A 205 9.03 14.47 -17.62
C THR A 205 9.09 13.30 -16.66
N HIS A 206 8.75 13.53 -15.39
CA HIS A 206 8.65 12.46 -14.40
C HIS A 206 7.19 12.03 -14.30
N ASP A 207 6.94 10.74 -14.37
CA ASP A 207 5.61 10.12 -14.28
C ASP A 207 5.66 9.11 -13.15
N CYS A 208 4.65 9.10 -12.29
CA CYS A 208 4.57 8.19 -11.15
C CYS A 208 3.31 7.35 -11.24
N GLY A 209 3.36 6.32 -12.10
CA GLY A 209 2.38 5.24 -12.12
C GLY A 209 0.97 5.67 -12.50
N THR A 210 0.05 4.71 -12.40
CA THR A 210 -1.34 4.85 -12.79
C THR A 210 -2.27 4.69 -11.59
N PHE A 211 -3.29 5.53 -11.52
CA PHE A 211 -4.26 5.63 -10.44
C PHE A 211 -5.67 5.35 -10.94
N PRO A 212 -6.56 4.80 -10.10
CA PRO A 212 -7.92 4.46 -10.49
C PRO A 212 -8.82 5.70 -10.63
N THR A 213 -8.49 6.81 -9.96
CA THR A 213 -9.32 8.01 -9.91
C THR A 213 -8.49 9.28 -10.11
N PRO A 214 -9.09 10.39 -10.61
CA PRO A 214 -8.37 11.65 -10.72
C PRO A 214 -7.96 12.20 -9.36
N PHE A 215 -8.79 11.96 -8.34
CA PHE A 215 -8.50 12.38 -6.97
C PHE A 215 -7.26 11.67 -6.41
N ALA A 216 -7.13 10.37 -6.62
CA ALA A 216 -5.94 9.62 -6.21
C ALA A 216 -4.67 10.12 -6.92
N ALA A 217 -4.75 10.40 -8.22
CA ALA A 217 -3.63 10.98 -8.97
C ALA A 217 -3.23 12.38 -8.47
N ARG A 218 -4.20 13.25 -8.15
CA ARG A 218 -3.92 14.57 -7.54
C ARG A 218 -3.27 14.43 -6.18
N HIS A 219 -3.84 13.60 -5.32
CA HIS A 219 -3.33 13.40 -3.97
C HIS A 219 -1.89 12.87 -4.00
N ALA A 220 -1.61 11.87 -4.86
CA ALA A 220 -0.26 11.38 -5.08
C ALA A 220 0.70 12.48 -5.55
N ALA A 221 0.27 13.34 -6.48
CA ALA A 221 1.07 14.48 -6.91
C ALA A 221 1.34 15.48 -5.77
N GLU A 222 0.36 15.78 -4.92
CA GLU A 222 0.52 16.68 -3.77
C GLU A 222 1.46 16.09 -2.70
N CYS A 223 1.36 14.78 -2.43
CA CYS A 223 2.29 14.05 -1.57
C CYS A 223 3.73 14.11 -2.12
N ALA A 224 3.90 13.84 -3.41
CA ALA A 224 5.22 13.90 -4.06
C ALA A 224 5.83 15.31 -4.00
N VAL A 225 5.05 16.36 -4.26
CA VAL A 225 5.50 17.75 -4.11
C VAL A 225 5.94 18.05 -2.69
N THR A 226 5.21 17.55 -1.70
CA THR A 226 5.53 17.75 -0.29
C THR A 226 6.83 17.02 0.09
N ALA A 227 7.03 15.81 -0.41
CA ALA A 227 8.27 15.06 -0.23
C ALA A 227 9.47 15.77 -0.89
N MET A 228 9.32 16.25 -2.12
CA MET A 228 10.37 17.02 -2.82
C MET A 228 10.69 18.34 -2.11
N ALA A 229 9.68 19.09 -1.66
CA ALA A 229 9.88 20.36 -0.96
C ALA A 229 10.56 20.17 0.42
N SER A 230 10.42 19.00 1.04
CA SER A 230 11.10 18.64 2.29
C SER A 230 12.47 17.98 2.09
N GLY A 231 12.92 17.82 0.84
CA GLY A 231 14.20 17.17 0.52
C GLY A 231 14.23 15.67 0.83
N ARG A 232 13.07 15.03 1.00
CA ARG A 232 12.94 13.57 1.26
C ARG A 232 13.01 12.74 -0.01
N CYS A 233 12.88 13.37 -1.17
CA CYS A 233 12.89 12.72 -2.48
C CYS A 233 13.53 13.66 -3.50
N ASP A 234 14.48 13.13 -4.27
CA ASP A 234 15.12 13.80 -5.41
C ASP A 234 14.52 13.26 -6.72
N LEU A 235 14.52 14.10 -7.76
CA LEU A 235 14.05 13.77 -9.12
C LEU A 235 15.14 13.08 -9.95
#